data_AF-A0A3E1K5S2-F1
#
_entry.id   AF-A0A3E1K5S2-F1
#
_cell.length_a   1.000
_cell.length_b   1.000
_cell.length_c   1.000
_cell.angle_alpha   90.00
_cell.angle_beta   90.00
_cell.angle_gamma   90.00
#
_symmetry.space_group_name_H-M   'P 1'
#
loop_
_entity.id
_entity.type
_entity.pdbx_description
1 polymer ?
#
loop_
_entity_poly.entity_id
_entity_poly.type
_entity_poly.pdbx_seq_one_letter_code
_entity_poly.pdbx_strand_id
1 'polypeptide(L)'
;MSSEERKDFIERLKSRLDELDDKIDEYDKRAEEAGSKAREEYHERLAEMRSRRKDLANKLDELRSAGELQWSKLKREAEYTWDALQNSFNYFKSHFK
;
A
#
# COMPACT_ATOMS: atom_id res chain seq x y z
N MET A 1 2.37 -11.88 22.29
CA MET A 1 1.49 -11.42 21.20
C MET A 1 0.33 -12.37 21.08
N SER A 2 -0.85 -11.91 21.45
CA SER A 2 -2.09 -12.69 21.49
C SER A 2 -2.67 -12.92 20.09
N SER A 3 -3.58 -13.87 19.98
CA SER A 3 -4.34 -14.09 18.74
C SER A 3 -5.18 -12.86 18.35
N GLU A 4 -5.65 -12.08 19.31
CA GLU A 4 -6.45 -10.88 19.06
C GLU A 4 -5.59 -9.75 18.46
N GLU A 5 -4.41 -9.50 19.03
CA GLU A 5 -3.46 -8.52 18.48
C GLU A 5 -3.07 -8.84 17.03
N ARG A 6 -3.03 -10.13 16.66
CA ARG A 6 -2.77 -10.54 15.28
C ARG A 6 -3.94 -10.25 14.35
N LYS A 7 -5.16 -10.55 14.78
CA LYS A 7 -6.38 -10.26 14.00
C LYS A 7 -6.54 -8.76 13.77
N ASP A 8 -6.37 -7.96 14.82
CA ASP A 8 -6.46 -6.50 14.75
C ASP A 8 -5.46 -5.93 13.75
N PHE A 9 -4.22 -6.45 13.75
CA PHE A 9 -3.22 -6.04 12.79
C PHE A 9 -3.61 -6.41 11.35
N ILE A 10 -4.08 -7.64 11.13
CA ILE A 10 -4.50 -8.16 9.82
C ILE A 10 -5.67 -7.31 9.26
N GLU A 11 -6.70 -7.06 10.07
CA GLU A 11 -7.85 -6.25 9.64
C GLU A 11 -7.46 -4.80 9.36
N ARG A 12 -6.60 -4.21 10.19
CA ARG A 12 -6.08 -2.85 9.94
C ARG A 12 -5.27 -2.80 8.64
N LEU A 13 -4.43 -3.80 8.38
CA LEU A 13 -3.62 -3.85 7.16
C LEU A 13 -4.51 -4.04 5.93
N LYS A 14 -5.54 -4.88 6.02
CA LYS A 14 -6.55 -5.04 4.97
C LYS A 14 -7.27 -3.70 4.66
N SER A 15 -7.79 -3.02 5.68
CA SER A 15 -8.46 -1.72 5.51
C SER A 15 -7.56 -0.69 4.85
N ARG A 16 -6.27 -0.67 5.21
CA ARG A 16 -5.27 0.21 4.59
C ARG A 16 -5.01 -0.09 3.12
N LEU A 17 -5.03 -1.37 2.74
CA LEU A 17 -4.91 -1.79 1.34
C LEU A 17 -6.14 -1.38 0.53
N ASP A 18 -7.34 -1.50 1.11
CA ASP A 18 -8.59 -1.10 0.46
C ASP A 18 -8.62 0.43 0.26
N GLU A 19 -8.27 1.21 1.29
CA GLU A 19 -8.15 2.68 1.17
C GLU A 19 -7.11 3.11 0.13
N LEU A 20 -6.03 2.34 -0.02
CA LEU A 20 -4.99 2.66 -0.99
C LEU A 20 -5.46 2.39 -2.41
N ASP A 21 -6.21 1.31 -2.65
CA ASP A 21 -6.81 1.04 -3.97
C ASP A 21 -7.73 2.18 -4.39
N ASP A 22 -8.62 2.62 -3.49
CA ASP A 22 -9.54 3.74 -3.74
C ASP A 22 -8.79 5.02 -4.11
N LYS A 23 -7.71 5.31 -3.37
CA LYS A 23 -6.85 6.48 -3.65
C LYS A 23 -6.14 6.33 -4.99
N ILE A 24 -5.52 5.18 -5.28
CA ILE A 24 -4.83 4.96 -6.55
C ILE A 24 -5.81 5.18 -7.70
N ASP A 25 -7.03 4.62 -7.62
CA ASP A 25 -8.04 4.75 -8.66
C ASP A 25 -8.60 6.19 -8.78
N GLU A 26 -8.67 6.95 -7.69
CA GLU A 26 -8.98 8.39 -7.72
C GLU A 26 -7.92 9.18 -8.53
N TYR A 27 -6.63 8.93 -8.25
CA TYR A 27 -5.55 9.66 -8.93
C TYR A 27 -5.31 9.17 -10.35
N ASP A 28 -5.59 7.90 -10.66
CA ASP A 28 -5.59 7.35 -12.01
C ASP A 28 -6.56 8.13 -12.91
N LYS A 29 -7.80 8.33 -12.45
CA LYS A 29 -8.80 9.15 -13.15
C LYS A 29 -8.37 10.60 -13.32
N ARG A 30 -7.75 11.20 -12.29
CA ARG A 30 -7.24 12.58 -12.40
C ARG A 30 -6.04 12.69 -13.33
N ALA A 31 -5.20 11.66 -13.42
CA ALA A 31 -4.06 11.64 -14.34
C ALA A 31 -4.52 11.63 -15.80
N GLU A 32 -5.68 11.04 -16.10
CA GLU A 32 -6.31 11.08 -17.42
C GLU A 32 -6.70 12.51 -17.85
N GLU A 33 -7.02 13.38 -16.88
CA GLU A 33 -7.36 14.80 -17.12
C GLU A 33 -6.12 15.70 -17.26
N ALA A 34 -4.93 15.19 -16.96
CA ALA A 34 -3.68 15.94 -17.03
C ALA A 34 -3.14 16.06 -18.48
N GLY A 35 -2.28 17.04 -18.71
CA GLY A 35 -1.55 17.17 -19.99
C GLY A 35 -0.65 15.96 -20.26
N SER A 36 -0.39 15.65 -21.54
CA SER A 36 0.25 14.39 -21.97
C SER A 36 1.53 14.01 -21.21
N LYS A 37 2.42 14.98 -20.96
CA LYS A 37 3.66 14.75 -20.21
C LYS A 37 3.40 14.41 -18.73
N ALA A 38 2.53 15.18 -18.07
CA ALA A 38 2.19 14.95 -16.67
C ALA A 38 1.44 13.61 -16.49
N ARG A 39 0.57 13.28 -17.45
CA ARG A 39 -0.16 12.01 -17.48
C ARG A 39 0.79 10.80 -17.49
N GLU A 40 1.82 10.79 -18.33
CA GLU A 40 2.80 9.70 -18.38
C GLU A 40 3.56 9.55 -17.05
N GLU A 41 4.08 10.65 -16.52
CA GLU A 41 4.78 10.68 -15.22
C GLU A 41 3.89 10.21 -14.06
N TYR A 42 2.60 10.56 -14.07
CA TYR A 42 1.65 10.14 -13.05
C TYR A 42 1.30 8.65 -13.16
N HIS A 43 1.10 8.14 -14.37
CA HIS A 43 0.84 6.71 -14.60
C HIS A 43 2.01 5.83 -14.15
N GLU A 44 3.25 6.25 -14.40
CA GLU A 44 4.43 5.53 -13.91
C GLU A 44 4.44 5.44 -12.38
N ARG A 45 4.21 6.57 -11.69
CA ARG A 45 4.16 6.61 -10.23
C ARG A 45 3.01 5.79 -9.64
N LEU A 46 1.83 5.84 -10.27
CA LEU A 46 0.68 5.04 -9.86
C LEU A 46 0.94 3.54 -10.09
N ALA A 47 1.62 3.16 -11.17
CA ALA A 47 2.02 1.78 -11.41
C ALA A 47 3.00 1.27 -10.32
N GLU A 48 3.97 2.09 -9.90
CA GLU A 48 4.87 1.76 -8.79
C GLU A 48 4.08 1.52 -7.49
N MET A 49 3.10 2.39 -7.20
CA MET A 49 2.24 2.23 -6.02
C MET A 49 1.39 0.95 -6.08
N ARG A 50 0.82 0.62 -7.25
CA ARG A 50 0.08 -0.63 -7.46
C ARG A 50 0.98 -1.85 -7.22
N SER A 51 2.24 -1.80 -7.65
CA SER A 51 3.22 -2.87 -7.37
C SER A 51 3.47 -3.03 -5.87
N ARG A 52 3.78 -1.94 -5.16
CA ARG A 52 4.04 -1.97 -3.71
C ARG A 52 2.81 -2.41 -2.90
N ARG A 53 1.61 -2.00 -3.34
CA ARG A 53 0.33 -2.48 -2.77
C ARG A 53 0.22 -4.00 -2.91
N LYS A 54 0.55 -4.56 -4.07
CA LYS A 54 0.55 -6.01 -4.31
C LYS A 54 1.53 -6.73 -3.38
N ASP A 55 2.73 -6.20 -3.18
CA ASP A 55 3.71 -6.79 -2.24
C ASP A 55 3.16 -6.82 -0.81
N LEU A 56 2.48 -5.75 -0.39
CA LEU A 56 1.86 -5.68 0.92
C LEU A 56 0.64 -6.62 1.06
N ALA A 57 -0.11 -6.84 -0.02
CA ALA A 57 -1.18 -7.84 -0.06
C ALA A 57 -0.62 -9.28 0.08
N ASN A 58 0.46 -9.61 -0.63
CA ASN A 58 1.16 -10.89 -0.44
C ASN A 58 1.61 -11.05 1.02
N LYS A 59 2.10 -9.96 1.63
CA LYS A 59 2.52 -9.96 3.04
C LYS A 59 1.38 -10.20 4.01
N LEU A 60 0.20 -9.66 3.72
CA LEU A 60 -1.02 -9.92 4.48
C LEU A 60 -1.38 -11.40 4.45
N ASP A 61 -1.23 -12.07 3.31
CA ASP A 61 -1.49 -13.51 3.18
C ASP A 61 -0.44 -14.37 3.92
N GLU A 62 0.83 -13.97 3.89
CA GLU A 62 1.87 -14.56 4.75
C GLU A 62 1.52 -14.42 6.23
N LEU A 63 1.09 -13.23 6.67
CA LEU A 63 0.70 -12.96 8.06
C LEU A 63 -0.49 -13.81 8.54
N ARG A 64 -1.46 -14.08 7.65
CA ARG A 64 -2.64 -14.92 7.95
C ARG A 64 -2.26 -16.38 8.19
N SER A 65 -1.22 -16.87 7.52
CA SER A 65 -0.78 -18.26 7.58
C SER A 65 0.40 -18.50 8.53
N ALA A 66 1.05 -17.43 9.00
CA ALA A 66 2.26 -17.52 9.80
C ALA A 66 2.06 -18.05 11.23
N GLY A 67 2.98 -18.91 11.65
CA GLY A 67 3.15 -19.30 13.06
C GLY A 67 3.77 -18.19 13.91
N GLU A 68 3.70 -18.35 15.23
CA GLU A 68 4.07 -17.30 16.20
C GLU A 68 5.48 -16.75 16.03
N LEU A 69 6.44 -17.64 15.76
CA LEU A 69 7.86 -17.32 15.64
C LEU A 69 8.15 -16.37 14.46
N GLN A 70 7.41 -16.49 13.36
CA GLN A 70 7.63 -15.71 12.15
C GLN A 70 6.77 -14.44 12.11
N TRP A 71 5.63 -14.44 12.81
CA TRP A 71 4.65 -13.37 12.71
C TRP A 71 5.25 -12.00 13.07
N SER A 72 6.05 -11.90 14.13
CA SER A 72 6.70 -10.64 14.53
C SER A 72 7.68 -10.09 13.49
N LYS A 73 8.34 -10.97 12.71
CA LYS A 73 9.21 -10.56 11.61
C LYS A 73 8.36 -10.05 10.45
N LEU A 74 7.34 -10.82 10.05
CA LEU A 74 6.45 -10.46 8.95
C LEU A 74 5.70 -9.15 9.21
N LYS A 75 5.26 -8.91 10.45
CA LYS A 75 4.63 -7.65 10.85
C LYS A 75 5.55 -6.46 10.63
N ARG A 76 6.82 -6.55 11.06
CA ARG A 76 7.79 -5.46 10.87
C ARG A 76 8.05 -5.18 9.40
N GLU A 77 8.15 -6.22 8.58
CA GLU A 77 8.31 -6.07 7.13
C GLU A 77 7.07 -5.44 6.50
N ALA A 78 5.86 -5.82 6.93
CA ALA A 78 4.62 -5.19 6.48
C ALA A 78 4.54 -3.71 6.88
N GLU A 79 4.90 -3.38 8.12
CA GLU A 79 4.94 -1.99 8.62
C GLU A 79 5.94 -1.14 7.83
N TYR A 80 7.14 -1.68 7.58
CA TYR A 80 8.15 -1.00 6.77
C TYR A 80 7.67 -0.74 5.32
N THR A 81 7.09 -1.75 4.67
CA THR A 81 6.56 -1.61 3.32
C THR A 81 5.40 -0.62 3.26
N TRP A 82 4.51 -0.63 4.27
CA TRP A 82 3.43 0.34 4.40
C TRP A 82 3.95 1.77 4.55
N ASP A 83 4.93 2.00 5.44
CA ASP A 83 5.48 3.33 5.68
C ASP A 83 6.16 3.89 4.42
N ALA A 84 6.91 3.04 3.70
CA ALA A 84 7.52 3.42 2.42
C ALA A 84 6.45 3.82 1.38
N LEU A 85 5.38 3.05 1.28
CA LEU A 85 4.27 3.31 0.37
C LEU A 85 3.53 4.61 0.71
N GLN A 86 3.27 4.85 2.00
CA GLN A 86 2.66 6.08 2.48
C GLN A 86 3.52 7.31 2.14
N ASN A 87 4.84 7.19 2.29
CA ASN A 87 5.77 8.26 1.91
C ASN A 87 5.76 8.53 0.41
N SER A 88 5.83 7.49 -0.43
CA SER A 88 5.71 7.64 -1.89
C SER A 88 4.39 8.29 -2.30
N PHE A 89 3.28 7.90 -1.66
CA PHE A 89 1.96 8.48 -1.91
C PHE A 89 1.88 9.95 -1.52
N ASN A 90 2.37 10.32 -0.34
CA ASN A 90 2.41 11.72 0.11
C ASN A 90 3.28 12.58 -0.81
N TYR A 91 4.44 12.07 -1.23
CA TYR A 91 5.31 12.74 -2.17
C TYR A 91 4.61 12.96 -3.51
N PHE A 92 4.01 11.92 -4.10
CA PHE A 92 3.22 12.05 -5.32
C PHE A 92 2.12 13.10 -5.19
N LYS A 93 1.31 13.05 -4.13
CA LYS A 93 0.24 14.01 -3.88
C LYS A 93 0.75 15.46 -3.82
N SER A 94 1.93 15.71 -3.23
CA SER A 94 2.51 17.05 -3.19
C SER A 94 2.92 17.61 -4.56
N HIS A 95 3.19 16.72 -5.52
CA HIS A 95 3.61 17.03 -6.89
C HIS A 95 2.48 16.90 -7.93
N PHE A 96 1.31 16.38 -7.53
CA PHE A 96 0.14 16.16 -8.38
C PHE A 96 -0.66 17.46 -8.67
N LYS A 97 -0.01 18.63 -8.69
CA LYS A 97 -0.71 19.91 -8.93
C LYS A 97 -0.99 20.15 -10.40
#